data_AF-A0A1V6ESV4-F1
#
_entry.id   AF-A0A1V6ESV4-F1
#
_cell.length_a   1.000
_cell.length_b   1.000
_cell.length_c   1.000
_cell.angle_alpha   90.00
_cell.angle_beta   90.00
_cell.angle_gamma   90.00
#
_symmetry.space_group_name_H-M   'P 1'
#
loop_
_entity.id
_entity.type
_entity.pdbx_description
1 polymer ?
#
loop_
_entity_poly.entity_id
_entity_poly.type
_entity_poly.pdbx_seq_one_letter_code
_entity_poly.pdbx_strand_id
1 'polypeptide(L)'
;MAKKQEIGFVEKMKKFSRAGMPHPHSPNRNVGNLDELPTLEERIERIFKIIKQNNRPANHMIFFVMYDIESTKVRNQIAKYLLREGCTRVQKSIFLADLPLDTYNRMRSELAQVQECYENQDSILIVPISTDYLQSMKVIGQTLDVDLILKNRNTLFF
;
A
#
# COMPACT_ATOMS: atom_id res chain seq x y z
N MET A 1 -17.21 45.62 -0.12
CA MET A 1 -16.31 44.89 -1.03
C MET A 1 -15.10 45.76 -1.32
N ALA A 2 -13.92 45.43 -0.79
CA ALA A 2 -12.73 46.29 -0.92
C ALA A 2 -12.17 46.21 -2.35
N LYS A 3 -12.03 47.37 -3.01
CA LYS A 3 -11.43 47.48 -4.36
C LYS A 3 -9.96 47.05 -4.27
N LYS A 4 -9.61 45.97 -4.98
CA LYS A 4 -8.23 45.50 -5.09
C LYS A 4 -7.42 46.56 -5.85
N GLN A 5 -6.52 47.25 -5.16
CA GLN A 5 -5.65 48.25 -5.79
C GLN A 5 -4.71 47.57 -6.80
N GLU A 6 -4.56 48.19 -7.97
CA GLU A 6 -3.68 47.68 -9.01
C GLU A 6 -2.22 47.77 -8.56
N ILE A 7 -1.54 46.62 -8.57
CA ILE A 7 -0.16 46.52 -8.14
C ILE A 7 0.71 47.29 -9.14
N GLY A 8 1.50 48.25 -8.63
CA GLY A 8 2.44 49.03 -9.43
C GLY A 8 3.53 48.17 -10.07
N PHE A 9 4.11 48.64 -11.17
CA PHE A 9 5.08 47.90 -11.99
C PHE A 9 6.26 47.36 -11.18
N VAL A 10 6.85 48.19 -10.31
CA VAL A 10 8.00 47.81 -9.46
C VAL A 10 7.64 46.70 -8.48
N GLU A 11 6.44 46.75 -7.91
CA GLU A 11 5.99 45.75 -6.95
C GLU A 11 5.64 44.42 -7.64
N LYS A 12 5.14 44.47 -8.88
CA LYS A 12 5.02 43.28 -9.75
C LYS A 12 6.40 42.65 -10.01
N MET A 13 7.41 43.44 -10.36
CA MET A 13 8.77 42.94 -10.63
C MET A 13 9.42 42.30 -9.39
N LYS A 14 9.23 42.87 -8.20
CA LYS A 14 9.68 42.27 -6.94
C LYS A 14 8.99 40.93 -6.66
N LYS A 15 7.69 40.81 -6.97
CA LYS A 15 6.94 39.55 -6.83
C LYS A 15 7.43 38.50 -7.82
N PHE A 16 7.71 38.87 -9.08
CA PHE A 16 8.31 37.95 -10.06
C PHE A 16 9.68 37.42 -9.64
N SER A 17 10.55 38.29 -9.11
CA SER A 17 11.86 37.89 -8.60
C SER A 17 11.75 36.94 -7.39
N ARG A 18 10.84 37.22 -6.45
CA ARG A 18 10.60 36.35 -5.28
C ARG A 18 9.96 35.01 -5.64
N ALA A 19 9.21 34.94 -6.74
CA ALA A 19 8.59 33.72 -7.22
C ALA A 19 9.58 32.72 -7.85
N GLY A 20 10.87 33.05 -7.94
CA GLY A 20 11.90 32.15 -8.45
C GLY A 20 11.72 31.80 -9.92
N MET A 21 11.01 32.63 -10.69
CA MET A 21 10.78 32.39 -12.12
C MET A 21 12.13 32.48 -12.85
N PRO A 22 12.62 31.38 -13.45
CA PRO A 22 13.81 31.44 -14.29
C PRO A 22 13.53 32.38 -15.47
N HIS A 23 14.59 33.03 -15.98
CA HIS A 23 14.49 33.95 -17.11
C HIS A 23 13.69 33.33 -18.27
N PRO A 24 12.85 34.10 -18.97
CA PRO A 24 12.12 33.58 -20.12
C PRO A 24 13.13 33.01 -21.13
N HIS A 25 13.09 31.70 -21.31
CA HIS A 25 13.97 31.01 -22.25
C HIS A 25 13.67 31.52 -23.66
N SER A 26 14.73 31.79 -24.45
CA SER A 26 14.59 32.20 -25.84
C SER A 26 13.75 31.19 -26.62
N PRO A 27 12.90 31.62 -27.57
CA PRO A 27 12.06 30.72 -28.39
C PRO A 27 12.86 29.61 -29.12
N ASN A 28 14.14 29.87 -29.41
CA ASN A 28 15.08 28.93 -30.02
C ASN A 28 16.05 28.29 -29.01
N ARG A 29 15.58 27.94 -27.81
CA ARG A 29 16.39 27.06 -26.96
C ARG A 29 16.45 25.70 -27.64
N ASN A 30 17.67 25.22 -27.92
CA ASN A 30 17.89 23.82 -28.29
C ASN A 30 17.34 22.99 -27.12
N VAL A 31 16.18 22.37 -27.31
CA VAL A 31 15.58 21.47 -26.32
C VAL A 31 16.64 20.40 -26.08
N GLY A 32 16.99 20.19 -24.80
CA GLY A 32 18.20 19.48 -24.39
C GLY A 32 18.56 18.28 -25.25
N ASN A 33 19.86 18.17 -25.50
CA ASN A 33 20.56 17.17 -26.32
C ASN A 33 19.76 15.86 -26.50
N LEU A 34 18.99 15.75 -27.59
CA LEU A 34 18.23 14.54 -27.93
C LEU A 34 19.16 13.34 -28.16
N ASP A 35 20.45 13.60 -28.43
CA ASP A 35 21.49 12.58 -28.63
C ASP A 35 21.93 11.92 -27.31
N GLU A 36 21.59 12.51 -26.15
CA GLU A 36 21.82 11.91 -24.82
C GLU A 36 20.62 11.10 -24.32
N LEU A 37 19.56 10.97 -25.12
CA LEU A 37 18.44 10.13 -24.72
C LEU A 37 18.86 8.65 -24.77
N PRO A 38 18.68 7.91 -23.67
CA PRO A 38 18.87 6.47 -23.67
C PRO A 38 17.97 5.81 -24.73
N THR A 39 18.40 4.66 -25.23
CA THR A 39 17.69 3.97 -26.31
C THR A 39 16.24 3.67 -25.91
N LEU A 40 15.39 3.40 -26.91
CA LEU A 40 14.00 3.04 -26.64
C LEU A 40 13.92 1.83 -25.70
N GLU A 41 14.80 0.85 -25.91
CA GLU A 41 14.92 -0.36 -25.09
C GLU A 41 15.31 -0.01 -23.65
N GLU A 42 16.32 0.85 -23.44
CA GLU A 42 16.73 1.29 -22.10
C GLU A 42 15.64 2.10 -21.39
N ARG A 43 14.87 2.90 -22.14
CA ARG A 43 13.75 3.67 -21.61
C ARG A 43 12.60 2.76 -21.22
N ILE A 44 12.30 1.77 -22.06
CA ILE A 44 11.32 0.73 -21.80
C ILE A 44 11.75 -0.07 -20.56
N GLU A 45 13.03 -0.44 -20.43
CA GLU A 45 13.56 -1.10 -19.24
C GLU A 45 13.42 -0.23 -17.99
N ARG A 46 13.72 1.08 -18.06
CA ARG A 46 13.55 1.99 -16.92
C ARG A 46 12.08 2.07 -16.49
N ILE A 47 11.16 2.17 -17.43
CA ILE A 47 9.72 2.17 -17.17
C ILE A 47 9.30 0.82 -16.56
N PHE A 48 9.74 -0.31 -17.13
CA PHE A 48 9.45 -1.63 -16.57
C PHE A 48 10.08 -1.82 -15.18
N LYS A 49 11.28 -1.30 -14.91
CA LYS A 49 11.90 -1.32 -13.58
C LYS A 49 11.09 -0.52 -12.57
N ILE A 50 10.58 0.66 -12.95
CA ILE A 50 9.70 1.46 -12.10
C ILE A 50 8.40 0.72 -11.81
N ILE A 51 7.79 0.06 -12.81
CA ILE A 51 6.53 -0.68 -12.65
C ILE A 51 6.73 -1.99 -11.88
N LYS A 52 7.87 -2.68 -12.05
CA LYS A 52 8.19 -3.95 -11.39
C LYS A 52 8.79 -3.80 -9.99
N GLN A 53 9.06 -2.58 -9.52
CA GLN A 53 9.50 -2.31 -8.15
C GLN A 53 8.33 -2.48 -7.17
N ASN A 54 7.88 -3.73 -7.01
CA ASN A 54 7.12 -4.14 -5.85
C ASN A 54 8.12 -4.14 -4.68
N ASN A 55 8.31 -2.99 -4.03
CA ASN A 55 9.24 -2.79 -2.90
C ASN A 55 8.71 -3.46 -1.61
N ARG A 56 8.25 -4.70 -1.71
CA ARG A 56 7.87 -5.48 -0.53
C ARG A 56 9.15 -5.84 0.23
N PRO A 57 9.24 -5.55 1.54
CA PRO A 57 10.44 -5.88 2.30
C PRO A 57 10.65 -7.39 2.35
N ALA A 58 11.89 -7.86 2.18
CA ALA A 58 12.21 -9.28 2.14
C ALA A 58 11.84 -10.05 3.43
N ASN A 59 11.76 -9.36 4.57
CA ASN A 59 11.42 -9.96 5.86
C ASN A 59 9.90 -10.07 6.11
N HIS A 60 9.07 -9.76 5.12
CA HIS A 60 7.62 -9.83 5.29
C HIS A 60 7.06 -11.18 4.86
N MET A 61 6.03 -11.63 5.57
CA MET A 61 5.27 -12.85 5.29
C MET A 61 3.81 -12.50 5.00
N ILE A 62 3.28 -13.04 3.90
CA ILE A 62 1.85 -12.98 3.61
C ILE A 62 1.23 -14.23 4.20
N PHE A 63 0.16 -14.04 4.96
CA PHE A 63 -0.58 -15.16 5.52
C PHE A 63 -2.06 -14.82 5.70
N PHE A 64 -2.87 -15.87 5.61
CA PHE A 64 -4.26 -15.83 6.03
C PHE A 64 -4.39 -16.24 7.49
N VAL A 65 -5.27 -15.55 8.21
CA VAL A 65 -5.80 -16.00 9.49
C VAL A 65 -7.28 -16.30 9.29
N MET A 66 -7.64 -17.56 9.38
CA MET A 66 -9.01 -18.04 9.32
C MET A 66 -9.39 -18.61 10.67
N TYR A 67 -10.64 -18.47 11.07
CA TYR A 67 -11.10 -19.10 12.30
C TYR A 67 -12.53 -19.61 12.15
N ASP A 68 -12.84 -20.65 12.90
CA ASP A 68 -14.19 -21.07 13.19
C ASP A 68 -14.38 -21.02 14.70
N ILE A 69 -15.17 -20.03 15.14
CA ILE A 69 -15.34 -19.69 16.56
C ILE A 69 -16.83 -19.49 16.80
N GLU A 70 -17.42 -20.30 17.67
CA GLU A 70 -18.84 -20.24 17.99
C GLU A 70 -19.18 -19.00 18.82
N SER A 71 -18.36 -18.73 19.84
CA SER A 71 -18.59 -17.64 20.80
C SER A 71 -18.40 -16.27 20.15
N THR A 72 -19.49 -15.50 20.09
CA THR A 72 -19.45 -14.14 19.53
C THR A 72 -18.56 -13.19 20.33
N LYS A 73 -18.44 -13.39 21.65
CA LYS A 73 -17.56 -12.59 22.51
C LYS A 73 -16.08 -12.80 22.15
N VAL A 74 -15.66 -14.07 22.05
CA VAL A 74 -14.28 -14.47 21.70
C VAL A 74 -13.96 -14.01 20.27
N ARG A 75 -14.85 -14.28 19.33
CA ARG A 75 -14.72 -13.85 17.93
C ARG A 75 -14.47 -12.35 17.80
N ASN A 76 -15.21 -11.53 18.56
CA ASN A 76 -15.06 -10.08 18.53
C ASN A 76 -13.71 -9.62 19.12
N GLN A 77 -13.18 -10.31 20.14
CA GLN A 77 -11.87 -9.98 20.70
C GLN A 77 -10.74 -10.32 19.73
N ILE A 78 -10.78 -11.52 19.14
CA ILE A 78 -9.78 -11.92 18.14
C ILE A 78 -9.82 -11.00 16.93
N ALA A 79 -11.01 -10.67 16.42
CA ALA A 79 -11.13 -9.74 15.31
C ALA A 79 -10.53 -8.35 15.64
N LYS A 80 -10.77 -7.82 16.85
CA LYS A 80 -10.17 -6.54 17.29
C LYS A 80 -8.65 -6.62 17.41
N TYR A 81 -8.14 -7.74 17.92
CA TYR A 81 -6.71 -7.99 18.01
C TYR A 81 -6.06 -8.03 16.62
N LEU A 82 -6.58 -8.85 15.70
CA LEU A 82 -6.06 -8.96 14.33
C LEU A 82 -6.05 -7.62 13.59
N LEU A 83 -7.12 -6.82 13.73
CA LEU A 83 -7.18 -5.48 13.14
C LEU A 83 -6.12 -4.52 13.72
N ARG A 84 -5.85 -4.62 15.02
CA ARG A 84 -4.85 -3.78 15.70
C ARG A 84 -3.43 -4.14 15.27
N GLU A 85 -3.15 -5.42 15.07
CA GLU A 85 -1.85 -5.91 14.60
C GLU A 85 -1.59 -5.59 13.11
N GLY A 86 -2.57 -5.04 12.39
CA GLY A 86 -2.44 -4.65 11.00
C GLY A 86 -2.91 -5.70 9.99
N CYS A 87 -3.65 -6.72 10.43
CA CYS A 87 -4.34 -7.62 9.51
C CYS A 87 -5.55 -6.92 8.88
N THR A 88 -5.75 -7.15 7.59
CA THR A 88 -6.91 -6.64 6.86
C THR A 88 -8.01 -7.68 6.84
N ARG A 89 -9.24 -7.27 7.16
CA ARG A 89 -10.38 -8.18 7.15
C ARG A 89 -10.90 -8.39 5.73
N VAL A 90 -10.90 -9.65 5.29
CA VAL A 90 -11.33 -10.08 3.95
C VAL A 90 -12.76 -10.61 3.96
N GLN A 91 -13.09 -11.43 4.96
CA GLN A 91 -14.45 -11.91 5.21
C GLN A 91 -14.75 -11.91 6.71
N LYS A 92 -15.96 -12.33 7.11
CA LYS A 92 -16.39 -12.37 8.52
C LYS A 92 -15.41 -13.16 9.41
N SER A 93 -14.82 -14.23 8.90
CA SER A 93 -13.89 -15.09 9.63
C SER A 93 -12.55 -15.30 8.93
N ILE A 94 -12.18 -14.40 8.01
CA ILE A 94 -10.94 -14.49 7.22
C ILE A 94 -10.26 -13.13 7.21
N PHE A 95 -8.97 -13.14 7.55
CA PHE A 95 -8.09 -11.98 7.56
C PHE A 95 -6.86 -12.28 6.71
N LEU A 96 -6.35 -11.26 6.03
CA LEU A 96 -5.13 -11.31 5.24
C LEU A 96 -4.14 -10.30 5.84
N ALA A 97 -2.90 -10.71 5.99
CA ALA A 97 -1.84 -9.87 6.52
C ALA A 97 -0.60 -9.95 5.64
N ASP A 98 0.13 -8.83 5.58
CA ASP A 98 1.49 -8.75 5.05
C ASP A 98 2.37 -8.07 6.11
N LEU A 99 2.98 -8.88 6.98
CA LEU A 99 3.67 -8.41 8.19
C LEU A 99 5.08 -8.98 8.30
N PRO A 100 6.00 -8.33 9.04
CA PRO A 100 7.32 -8.88 9.32
C PRO A 100 7.26 -10.27 9.98
N LEU A 101 8.26 -11.11 9.72
CA LEU A 101 8.36 -12.47 10.26
C LEU A 101 8.28 -12.50 11.79
N ASP A 102 8.89 -11.54 12.48
CA ASP A 102 8.85 -11.44 13.95
C ASP A 102 7.42 -11.22 14.46
N THR A 103 6.67 -10.34 13.80
CA THR A 103 5.25 -10.10 14.10
C THR A 103 4.44 -11.36 13.83
N TYR A 104 4.66 -12.04 12.71
CA TYR A 104 3.99 -13.31 12.40
C TYR A 104 4.21 -14.36 13.50
N ASN A 105 5.46 -14.57 13.92
CA ASN A 105 5.80 -15.55 14.95
C ASN A 105 5.16 -15.20 16.30
N ARG A 106 5.19 -13.91 16.66
CA ARG A 106 4.52 -13.40 17.87
C ARG A 106 3.02 -13.65 17.81
N MET A 107 2.36 -13.27 16.72
CA MET A 107 0.92 -13.47 16.55
C MET A 107 0.53 -14.94 16.62
N ARG A 108 1.33 -15.83 16.03
CA ARG A 108 1.11 -17.28 16.11
C ARG A 108 1.17 -17.78 17.55
N SER A 109 2.14 -17.31 18.34
CA SER A 109 2.26 -17.70 19.75
C SER A 109 1.11 -17.15 20.59
N GLU A 110 0.76 -15.87 20.41
CA GLU A 110 -0.34 -15.24 21.14
C GLU A 110 -1.69 -15.91 20.84
N LEU A 111 -1.96 -16.24 19.56
CA LEU A 111 -3.18 -16.95 19.18
C LEU A 111 -3.23 -18.39 19.72
N ALA A 112 -2.09 -19.08 19.82
CA ALA A 112 -2.01 -20.41 20.43
C ALA A 112 -2.30 -20.35 21.93
N GLN A 113 -1.73 -19.37 22.64
CA GLN A 113 -2.02 -19.16 24.07
C GLN A 113 -3.50 -18.83 24.31
N VAL A 114 -4.08 -17.99 23.45
CA VAL A 114 -5.52 -17.69 23.50
C VAL A 114 -6.33 -18.96 23.34
N GLN A 115 -5.97 -19.85 22.40
CA GLN A 115 -6.65 -21.14 22.24
C GLN A 115 -6.54 -22.03 23.50
N GLU A 116 -5.38 -22.08 24.16
CA GLU A 116 -5.18 -22.86 25.39
C GLU A 116 -5.99 -22.32 26.58
N CYS A 117 -6.23 -21.00 26.64
CA CYS A 117 -7.01 -20.38 27.70
C CYS A 117 -8.52 -20.70 27.63
N TYR A 118 -9.00 -21.19 26.48
CA TYR A 118 -10.40 -21.49 26.26
C TYR A 118 -10.57 -22.98 25.93
N GLU A 119 -11.28 -23.71 26.78
CA GLU A 119 -11.70 -25.11 26.54
C GLU A 119 -12.79 -25.21 25.44
N ASN A 120 -12.56 -24.60 24.28
CA ASN A 120 -13.48 -24.67 23.14
C ASN A 120 -12.87 -25.51 22.01
N GLN A 121 -13.72 -26.23 21.29
CA GLN A 121 -13.37 -26.93 20.04
C GLN A 121 -13.24 -25.98 18.84
N ASP A 122 -13.09 -24.67 19.11
CA ASP A 122 -12.88 -23.65 18.10
C ASP A 122 -11.55 -23.90 17.37
N SER A 123 -11.45 -23.52 16.09
CA SER A 123 -10.23 -23.72 15.30
C SER A 123 -9.74 -22.41 14.72
N ILE A 124 -8.43 -22.19 14.77
CA ILE A 124 -7.75 -21.05 14.14
C ILE A 124 -6.68 -21.60 13.20
N LEU A 125 -6.76 -21.23 11.93
CA LEU A 125 -5.80 -21.61 10.90
C LEU A 125 -4.99 -20.39 10.49
N ILE A 126 -3.67 -20.53 10.54
CA ILE A 126 -2.74 -19.53 10.03
C ILE A 126 -2.01 -20.14 8.83
N VAL A 127 -2.30 -19.65 7.63
CA VAL A 127 -1.81 -20.23 6.39
C VAL A 127 -0.87 -19.23 5.70
N PRO A 128 0.45 -19.44 5.76
CA PRO A 128 1.38 -18.65 4.98
C PRO A 128 1.27 -19.00 3.49
N ILE A 129 1.32 -17.97 2.65
CA ILE A 129 1.23 -18.12 1.20
C ILE A 129 2.25 -17.20 0.52
N SER A 130 2.68 -17.60 -0.67
CA SER A 130 3.49 -16.71 -1.51
C SER A 130 2.62 -15.67 -2.22
N THR A 131 3.27 -14.61 -2.70
CA THR A 131 2.64 -13.58 -3.54
C THR A 131 1.99 -14.17 -4.78
N ASP A 132 2.64 -15.14 -5.41
CA ASP A 132 2.20 -15.70 -6.70
C ASP A 132 0.88 -16.45 -6.55
N TYR A 133 0.77 -17.27 -5.49
CA TYR A 133 -0.48 -17.95 -5.18
C TYR A 133 -1.60 -16.98 -4.81
N LEU A 134 -1.27 -15.92 -4.06
CA LEU A 134 -2.25 -14.91 -3.69
C LEU A 134 -2.79 -14.13 -4.90
N GLN A 135 -1.94 -13.78 -5.86
CA GLN A 135 -2.36 -13.12 -7.12
C GLN A 135 -3.21 -14.03 -8.00
N SER A 136 -2.95 -15.35 -7.96
CA SER A 136 -3.74 -16.34 -8.68
C SER A 136 -5.09 -16.68 -8.01
N MET A 137 -5.29 -16.21 -6.78
CA MET A 137 -6.49 -16.51 -5.99
C MET A 137 -7.73 -15.97 -6.68
N LYS A 138 -8.70 -16.84 -6.92
CA LYS A 138 -10.01 -16.46 -7.46
C LYS A 138 -11.03 -16.41 -6.34
N VAL A 139 -11.63 -15.24 -6.15
CA VAL A 139 -12.78 -15.08 -5.25
C VAL A 139 -14.05 -15.13 -6.10
N ILE A 140 -14.93 -16.07 -5.78
CA ILE A 140 -16.25 -16.18 -6.41
C ILE A 140 -17.24 -15.41 -5.54
N GLY A 141 -17.95 -14.44 -6.12
CA GLY A 141 -18.91 -13.58 -5.40
C GLY A 141 -18.38 -12.16 -5.23
N GLN A 142 -18.35 -11.65 -3.99
CA GLN A 142 -17.93 -10.27 -3.71
C GLN A 142 -16.45 -10.06 -4.06
N THR A 143 -16.18 -9.03 -4.84
CA THR A 143 -14.83 -8.70 -5.32
C THR A 143 -13.93 -8.28 -4.16
N LEU A 144 -12.88 -9.06 -3.93
CA LEU A 144 -11.79 -8.72 -3.02
C LEU A 144 -10.68 -8.06 -3.84
N ASP A 145 -10.36 -6.80 -3.54
CA ASP A 145 -9.24 -6.12 -4.18
C ASP A 145 -7.94 -6.43 -3.42
N VAL A 146 -7.38 -7.60 -3.70
CA VAL A 146 -6.16 -8.13 -3.07
C VAL A 146 -4.97 -7.18 -3.26
N ASP A 147 -4.91 -6.50 -4.41
CA ASP A 147 -3.86 -5.53 -4.74
C ASP A 147 -3.85 -4.34 -3.77
N LEU A 148 -5.03 -3.88 -3.35
CA LEU A 148 -5.17 -2.83 -2.37
C LEU A 148 -4.69 -3.28 -0.99
N ILE A 149 -4.99 -4.52 -0.61
CA ILE A 149 -4.63 -5.09 0.70
C ILE A 149 -3.11 -5.26 0.81
N LEU A 150 -2.48 -5.71 -0.27
CA LEU A 150 -1.03 -5.84 -0.36
C LEU A 150 -0.31 -4.50 -0.55
N LYS A 151 -1.03 -3.38 -0.60
CA LYS A 151 -0.49 -2.03 -0.87
C LYS A 151 0.35 -1.98 -2.16
N ASN A 152 0.05 -2.84 -3.14
CA ASN A 152 0.74 -2.87 -4.43
C ASN A 152 0.33 -1.68 -5.32
N ARG A 153 -0.72 -0.93 -4.95
CA ARG A 153 -1.13 0.31 -5.63
C ARG A 153 -0.94 1.51 -4.70
N ASN A 154 -0.15 2.48 -5.15
CA ASN A 154 0.08 3.75 -4.45
C ASN A 154 -1.06 4.77 -4.61
N THR A 155 -2.02 4.52 -5.51
CA THR A 155 -3.07 5.49 -5.86
C THR A 155 -4.43 4.81 -5.85
N LEU A 156 -5.34 5.34 -5.03
CA LEU A 156 -6.76 4.99 -4.97
C LEU A 156 -7.55 6.06 -5.71
N PHE A 157 -8.42 5.66 -6.64
CA PHE A 157 -9.45 6.53 -7.22
C PHE A 157 -10.80 6.15 -6.61
N PHE A 158 -11.53 7.16 -6.15
CA PHE A 158 -12.84 7.06 -5.52
C PHE A 158 -13.90 7.77 -6.36
#